data_AF-A0A8J5X6A7-F1
#
_entry.id   AF-A0A8J5X6A7-F1
#
_cell.length_a   1.000
_cell.length_b   1.000
_cell.length_c   1.000
_cell.angle_alpha   90.00
_cell.angle_beta   90.00
_cell.angle_gamma   90.00
#
_symmetry.space_group_name_H-M   'P 1'
#
loop_
_entity.id
_entity.type
_entity.pdbx_description
1 polymer ?
#
loop_
_entity_poly.entity_id
_entity_poly.type
_entity_poly.pdbx_seq_one_letter_code
_entity_poly.pdbx_strand_id
1 'polypeptide(L)' 'MFRRVSEQFTAMFRRKAFLHWYTGEGMDEMEFTEAESNMNDLVAEYQQYQDATADEEYEEEEEEEAVAE' A
#
# COMPACT_ATOMS: atom_id res chain seq x y z
N MET A 1 -6.46 -2.11 5.55
CA MET A 1 -6.59 -3.58 5.39
C MET A 1 -5.44 -4.14 4.55
N PHE A 2 -5.24 -3.62 3.33
CA PHE A 2 -4.16 -4.04 2.43
C PHE A 2 -2.76 -4.00 3.01
N ARG A 3 -2.40 -2.95 3.77
CA ARG A 3 -1.10 -2.85 4.46
C ARG A 3 -0.77 -4.06 5.35
N ARG A 4 -1.76 -4.52 6.13
CA ARG A 4 -1.61 -5.70 7.01
C ARG A 4 -1.41 -7.00 6.21
N VAL A 5 -2.11 -7.15 5.09
CA VAL A 5 -1.97 -8.32 4.21
C VAL A 5 -0.59 -8.29 3.54
N SER A 6 -0.15 -7.13 3.04
CA SER A 6 1.17 -6.92 2.46
C SER A 6 2.28 -7.28 3.47
N GLU A 7 2.22 -6.77 4.70
CA GLU A 7 3.20 -7.10 5.75
C GLU A 7 3.30 -8.60 6.05
N GLN A 8 2.15 -9.28 6.17
CA GLN A 8 2.13 -10.73 6.39
C GLN A 8 2.69 -11.49 5.20
N PHE A 9 2.31 -11.09 3.98
CA PHE A 9 2.82 -11.65 2.74
C PHE A 9 4.34 -11.50 2.65
N THR A 10 4.87 -10.28 2.80
CA THR A 10 6.31 -9.99 2.75
C THR A 10 7.07 -10.84 3.78
N ALA A 11 6.55 -10.98 4.99
CA ALA A 11 7.18 -11.79 6.04
C ALA A 11 7.26 -13.28 5.68
N MET A 12 6.25 -13.82 4.99
CA MET A 12 6.21 -15.21 4.54
C MET A 12 7.06 -15.43 3.29
N PHE A 13 6.94 -14.54 2.30
CA PHE A 13 7.64 -14.61 1.02
C PHE A 13 9.17 -14.51 1.20
N ARG A 14 9.65 -13.61 2.08
CA ARG A 14 11.08 -13.53 2.43
C ARG A 14 11.65 -14.81 3.01
N ARG A 15 10.82 -15.63 3.65
CA ARG A 15 11.21 -16.94 4.21
C ARG A 15 10.96 -18.10 3.25
N LYS A 16 10.46 -17.80 2.04
CA LYS A 16 9.97 -18.78 1.06
C LYS A 16 8.97 -19.78 1.67
N ALA A 17 8.20 -19.32 2.66
CA ALA A 17 7.28 -20.19 3.37
C ALA A 17 6.11 -20.59 2.46
N PHE A 18 5.87 -21.90 2.33
CA PHE A 18 4.81 -22.49 1.50
C PHE A 18 4.87 -22.16 -0.01
N LEU A 19 5.96 -21.56 -0.50
CA LEU A 19 6.10 -21.12 -1.90
C LEU A 19 5.98 -22.28 -2.91
N HIS A 20 6.49 -23.46 -2.54
CA HIS A 20 6.49 -24.66 -3.38
C HIS A 20 5.08 -25.16 -3.77
N TRP A 21 4.03 -24.82 -3.01
CA TRP A 21 2.66 -25.19 -3.38
C TRP A 21 2.17 -24.43 -4.60
N TYR A 22 2.73 -23.25 -4.88
CA TYR A 22 2.36 -22.43 -6.02
C TYR A 22 3.31 -22.66 -7.19
N THR A 23 4.62 -22.72 -6.93
CA THR A 23 5.60 -23.00 -7.99
C THR A 23 5.50 -24.43 -8.52
N GLY A 24 5.02 -25.38 -7.70
CA GLY A 24 4.68 -26.74 -8.14
C GLY A 24 3.53 -26.80 -9.15
N GLU A 25 2.63 -25.81 -9.14
CA GLU A 25 1.53 -25.65 -10.10
C GLU A 25 1.94 -24.84 -11.34
N GLY A 26 3.22 -24.46 -11.45
CA GLY A 26 3.79 -23.77 -12.62
C GLY A 26 3.92 -22.25 -12.51
N MET A 27 3.64 -21.68 -11.33
CA MET A 27 3.83 -20.25 -11.07
C MET A 27 5.33 -19.90 -10.93
N ASP A 28 5.77 -18.75 -11.45
CA ASP A 28 7.14 -18.25 -11.28
C ASP A 28 7.27 -17.49 -9.95
N GLU A 29 8.43 -17.59 -9.27
CA GLU A 29 8.71 -16.76 -8.09
C GLU A 29 8.67 -15.26 -8.40
N MET A 30 8.97 -14.85 -9.64
CA MET A 30 8.90 -13.45 -10.06
C MET A 30 7.46 -12.92 -10.03
N GLU A 31 6.46 -13.76 -10.31
CA GLU A 31 5.03 -13.36 -10.26
C GLU A 31 4.59 -12.94 -8.85
N PHE A 32 5.23 -13.50 -7.81
CA PHE A 32 5.01 -13.05 -6.42
C PHE A 32 5.56 -11.65 -6.16
N THR A 33 6.72 -11.34 -6.75
CA THR A 33 7.35 -10.02 -6.62
C THR A 33 6.51 -8.97 -7.34
N GLU A 34 5.99 -9.31 -8.52
CA GLU A 34 5.07 -8.44 -9.28
C GLU A 34 3.77 -8.19 -8.51
N ALA A 35 3.16 -9.24 -7.94
CA ALA A 35 1.97 -9.09 -7.12
C ALA A 35 2.20 -8.24 -5.86
N GLU A 36 3.37 -8.37 -5.21
CA GLU A 36 3.76 -7.54 -4.07
C GLU A 36 3.88 -6.06 -4.47
N SER A 37 4.53 -5.77 -5.61
CA SER A 37 4.64 -4.41 -6.14
C SER A 37 3.26 -3.81 -6.41
N ASN A 38 2.42 -4.52 -7.15
CA ASN A 38 1.07 -4.06 -7.50
C ASN A 38 0.23 -3.73 -6.24
N MET A 39 0.36 -4.54 -5.18
CA MET A 39 -0.32 -4.28 -3.91
C MET A 39 0.21 -3.03 -3.21
N ASN A 40 1.53 -2.82 -3.24
CA ASN A 40 2.15 -1.64 -2.62
C ASN A 40 1.81 -0.37 -3.38
N ASP A 41 1.75 -0.42 -4.71
CA ASP A 41 1.32 0.69 -5.56
C ASP A 41 -0.12 1.09 -5.23
N LEU A 42 -1.03 0.12 -5.11
CA LEU A 42 -2.41 0.38 -4.69
C LEU A 42 -2.48 1.05 -3.30
N VAL A 43 -1.69 0.58 -2.33
CA VAL A 43 -1.62 1.19 -1.00
C VAL A 43 -1.10 2.62 -1.06
N ALA A 44 -0.10 2.88 -1.91
CA ALA A 44 0.48 4.21 -2.10
C ALA A 44 -0.52 5.18 -2.74
N GLU A 45 -1.27 4.74 -3.76
CA GLU A 45 -2.32 5.55 -4.40
C GLU A 45 -3.39 5.98 -3.39
N TYR A 46 -3.88 5.06 -2.54
CA TYR A 46 -4.84 5.40 -1.49
C TYR A 46 -4.28 6.39 -0.47
N GLN A 47 -3.01 6.22 -0.09
CA GLN A 47 -2.35 7.14 0.84
C GLN A 47 -2.24 8.53 0.22
N GLN A 48 -1.86 8.63 -1.06
CA GLN A 48 -1.74 9.90 -1.76
C GLN A 48 -3.07 10.67 -1.80
N TYR A 49 -4.20 10.00 -2.08
CA TYR A 49 -5.51 10.65 -2.05
C TYR A 49 -5.93 11.11 -0.64
N GLN A 50 -5.60 10.31 0.38
CA GLN A 50 -5.85 10.67 1.77
C GLN A 50 -5.03 11.90 2.19
N ASP A 51 -3.74 11.94 1.83
CA ASP A 51 -2.86 13.04 2.22
C ASP A 51 -3.24 14.33 1.46
N ALA A 52 -3.58 14.23 0.17
CA ALA A 52 -4.05 15.38 -0.61
C ALA A 52 -5.33 16.01 -0.05
N THR A 53 -6.29 15.19 0.39
CA THR A 53 -7.53 15.71 1.01
C THR A 53 -7.29 16.32 2.39
N ALA A 54 -6.35 15.76 3.17
CA ALA A 54 -5.98 16.33 4.45
C ALA A 54 -5.29 17.68 4.27
N ASP A 55 -4.32 17.78 3.36
CA ASP A 55 -3.59 19.02 3.08
C ASP A 55 -4.54 20.15 2.62
N GLU A 56 -5.51 19.85 1.74
CA GLU A 56 -6.56 20.80 1.32
C GLU A 56 -7.44 21.27 2.49
N GLU A 57 -7.83 20.37 3.40
CA GLU A 57 -8.62 20.71 4.60
C GLU A 57 -7.85 21.63 5.56
N TYR A 58 -6.55 21.39 5.76
CA TYR A 58 -5.70 22.25 6.59
C TYR A 58 -5.48 23.64 5.98
N GLU A 59 -5.33 23.73 4.65
CA GLU A 59 -5.22 25.02 3.96
C GLU A 59 -6.51 25.85 4.07
N GLU A 60 -7.68 25.22 3.92
CA GLU A 60 -8.98 25.90 4.14
C GLU A 60 -9.15 26.38 5.60
N GLU A 61 -8.76 25.57 6.58
CA GLU A 61 -8.82 25.97 8.00
C GLU A 61 -7.90 27.18 8.31
N GLU A 62 -6.67 27.23 7.79
CA GLU A 62 -5.78 28.39 7.98
C GLU A 62 -6.32 29.65 7.28
N GLU A 63 -6.90 29.51 6.07
CA GLU A 63 -7.52 30.64 5.39
C GLU A 63 -8.74 31.18 6.16
N GLU A 64 -9.61 30.31 6.69
CA GLU A 64 -10.75 30.75 7.51
C GLU A 64 -10.31 31.46 8.79
N GLU A 65 -9.28 30.95 9.48
CA GLU A 65 -8.75 31.57 10.71
C GLU A 65 -8.13 32.94 10.44
N ALA A 66 -7.41 33.09 9.31
CA ALA A 66 -6.81 34.36 8.89
C ALA A 66 -7.84 35.43 8.47
N VAL A 67 -9.02 35.03 7.99
CA VAL A 67 -10.10 35.94 7.59
C VAL A 67 -10.96 36.35 8.81
N ALA A 68 -10.91 35.58 9.89
CA ALA A 68 -11.67 35.83 11.12
C ALA A 68 -10.99 36.83 12.10
N GLU A 69 -9.73 37.20 11.87
CA GLU A 69 -8.95 38.19 12.65
C GLU A 69 -9.00 39.62 12.07
#